data_AF-A0A942GRY5-F1
#
_entry.id   AF-A0A942GRY5-F1
#
_cell.length_a   1.000
_cell.length_b   1.000
_cell.length_c   1.000
_cell.angle_alpha   90.00
_cell.angle_beta   90.00
_cell.angle_gamma   90.00
#
_symmetry.space_group_name_H-M   'P 1'
#
loop_
_entity.id
_entity.type
_entity.pdbx_description
1 polymer ?
#
loop_
_entity_poly.entity_id
_entity_poly.type
_entity_poly.pdbx_seq_one_letter_code
_entity_poly.pdbx_strand_id
1 'polypeptide(L)' 'MRKTAKELEREFQKSNEWNPELLNELAKLADMEDEWKVADGETFETVAEEMAKKVGINLYGNPPKPRVCRRNDHGSNR' A
#
# COMPACT_ATOMS: atom_id res chain seq x y z
N MET A 1 14.17 -14.41 8.45
CA MET A 1 13.13 -14.52 7.40
C MET A 1 12.69 -13.11 7.07
N ARG A 2 12.72 -12.69 5.81
CA ARG A 2 12.26 -11.35 5.41
C ARG A 2 10.75 -11.43 5.18
N LYS A 3 9.96 -10.58 5.87
CA LYS A 3 8.52 -10.49 5.59
C LYS A 3 8.33 -9.96 4.17
N THR A 4 7.35 -10.48 3.46
CA THR A 4 7.02 -9.99 2.12
C THR A 4 6.09 -8.80 2.21
N ALA A 5 6.07 -7.97 1.17
CA ALA A 5 5.09 -6.91 0.95
C ALA A 5 3.65 -7.30 1.36
N LYS A 6 3.18 -8.47 0.87
CA LYS A 6 1.84 -9.00 1.18
C LYS A 6 1.63 -9.34 2.66
N GLU A 7 2.68 -9.78 3.35
CA GLU A 7 2.60 -10.14 4.76
C GLU A 7 2.54 -8.89 5.63
N LEU A 8 3.33 -7.87 5.29
CA LEU A 8 3.23 -6.54 5.88
C LEU A 8 1.85 -5.92 5.64
N GLU A 9 1.34 -5.95 4.41
CA GLU A 9 0.00 -5.47 4.08
C GLU A 9 -1.07 -6.13 4.97
N ARG A 10 -1.03 -7.46 5.10
CA ARG A 10 -1.95 -8.18 5.99
C ARG A 10 -1.85 -7.74 7.44
N GLU A 11 -0.64 -7.50 7.94
CA GLU A 11 -0.42 -7.02 9.31
C GLU A 11 -0.94 -5.60 9.50
N PHE A 12 -0.75 -4.70 8.53
CA PHE A 12 -1.32 -3.34 8.55
C PHE A 12 -2.85 -3.36 8.52
N GLN A 13 -3.43 -4.16 7.62
CA GLN A 13 -4.88 -4.33 7.48
C GLN A 13 -5.50 -4.94 8.75
N LYS A 14 -4.76 -5.81 9.44
CA LYS A 14 -5.20 -6.46 10.68
C LYS A 14 -5.01 -5.59 11.91
N SER A 15 -3.93 -4.82 11.95
CA SER A 15 -3.59 -3.97 13.11
C SER A 15 -4.29 -2.61 13.04
N ASN A 16 -4.75 -2.17 11.86
CA ASN A 16 -5.34 -0.83 11.62
C ASN A 16 -4.51 0.35 12.18
N GLU A 17 -3.25 0.09 12.53
CA GLU A 17 -2.32 1.01 13.16
C GLU A 17 -1.07 1.07 12.29
N TRP A 18 -0.59 2.29 12.09
CA TRP A 18 0.63 2.57 11.37
C TRP A 18 1.81 2.37 12.30
N ASN A 19 2.33 1.15 12.34
CA ASN A 19 3.44 0.82 13.21
C ASN A 19 4.78 1.17 12.53
N PRO A 20 5.60 2.08 13.08
CA PRO A 20 6.87 2.51 12.47
C PRO A 20 7.84 1.34 12.22
N GLU A 21 7.76 0.26 13.00
CA GLU A 21 8.54 -0.95 12.76
C GLU A 21 8.16 -1.65 11.44
N LEU A 22 6.86 -1.77 11.15
CA LEU A 22 6.36 -2.37 9.91
C LEU A 22 6.68 -1.48 8.69
N LEU A 23 6.62 -0.15 8.86
CA LEU A 23 6.97 0.81 7.81
C LEU A 23 8.47 0.79 7.51
N ASN A 24 9.32 0.60 8.53
CA ASN A 24 10.77 0.44 8.35
C ASN A 24 11.10 -0.86 7.59
N GLU A 25 10.43 -1.98 7.89
CA GLU A 25 10.57 -3.20 7.09
C GLU A 25 10.10 -3.01 5.64
N LEU A 26 9.05 -2.20 5.42
CA LEU A 26 8.61 -1.85 4.08
C LEU A 26 9.64 -0.98 3.33
N ALA A 27 10.21 0.02 4.01
CA ALA A 27 11.23 0.91 3.46
C ALA A 27 12.45 0.15 2.98
N LYS A 28 12.87 -0.87 3.76
CA LYS A 28 13.93 -1.84 3.40
C LYS A 28 13.63 -2.60 2.12
N LEU A 29 12.37 -2.97 1.89
CA LEU A 29 11.96 -3.68 0.67
C LEU A 29 11.86 -2.75 -0.53
N ALA A 30 11.46 -1.49 -0.30
CA ALA A 30 11.34 -0.46 -1.32
C ALA A 30 12.69 0.16 -1.72
N ASP A 31 13.76 -0.14 -0.97
CA ASP A 31 15.07 0.53 -1.06
C ASP A 31 14.94 2.06 -0.85
N MET A 32 14.04 2.48 0.04
CA MET A 32 13.75 3.88 0.38
C MET A 32 13.94 4.17 1.88
N GLU A 33 14.82 3.40 2.54
CA GLU A 33 15.17 3.60 3.96
C GLU A 33 15.77 4.98 4.23
N ASP A 34 16.57 5.52 3.29
CA ASP A 34 17.15 6.86 3.41
C ASP A 34 16.08 7.95 3.38
N GLU A 35 15.14 7.89 2.44
CA GLU A 35 14.02 8.85 2.37
C GLU A 35 13.10 8.73 3.59
N TRP A 36 12.89 7.50 4.09
CA TRP A 36 12.12 7.25 5.31
C TRP A 36 12.79 7.85 6.56
N LYS A 37 14.10 7.72 6.67
CA LYS A 37 14.86 8.20 7.84
C LYS A 37 15.01 9.72 7.85
N VAL A 38 14.95 10.35 6.67
CA VAL A 38 14.95 11.81 6.48
C VAL A 38 13.54 12.39 6.58
N ALA A 39 12.49 11.58 6.44
CA ALA A 39 11.12 12.04 6.58
C ALA A 39 10.80 12.47 8.02
N ASP A 40 10.78 13.77 8.27
CA ASP A 40 10.19 14.36 9.47
C ASP A 40 8.65 14.23 9.42
N GLY A 41 7.99 14.15 10.58
CA GLY A 41 6.61 13.66 10.77
C GLY A 41 5.49 14.21 9.85
N GLU A 42 5.69 15.31 9.14
CA GLU A 42 4.77 15.81 8.08
C GLU A 42 4.93 15.09 6.73
N THR A 43 6.14 14.64 6.40
CA THR A 43 6.47 13.93 5.15
C THR A 43 6.37 12.41 5.27
N PHE A 44 6.28 11.91 6.51
CA PHE A 44 6.18 10.49 6.83
C PHE A 44 4.98 9.81 6.16
N GLU A 45 3.81 10.46 6.13
CA GLU A 45 2.63 9.96 5.43
C GLU A 45 2.87 9.82 3.92
N THR A 46 3.41 10.86 3.29
CA THR A 46 3.69 10.84 1.84
C THR A 46 4.74 9.79 1.47
N VAL A 47 5.80 9.67 2.27
CA VAL A 47 6.84 8.65 2.02
C VAL A 47 6.28 7.24 2.26
N ALA A 48 5.44 7.03 3.28
CA ALA A 48 4.76 5.76 3.50
C ALA A 48 3.88 5.35 2.31
N GLU A 49 3.13 6.30 1.75
CA GLU A 49 2.31 6.07 0.56
C GLU A 49 3.15 5.78 -0.70
N GLU A 50 4.24 6.52 -0.92
CA GLU A 50 5.18 6.29 -2.03
C GLU A 50 5.83 4.90 -1.94
N MET A 51 6.30 4.51 -0.74
CA MET A 51 6.85 3.17 -0.49
C MET A 51 5.79 2.09 -0.74
N ALA A 52 4.57 2.27 -0.23
CA ALA A 52 3.46 1.35 -0.42
C ALA A 52 3.11 1.20 -1.91
N LYS A 53 3.10 2.29 -2.66
CA LYS A 53 2.84 2.31 -4.10
C LYS A 53 3.96 1.63 -4.91
N LYS A 54 5.22 1.81 -4.51
CA LYS A 54 6.39 1.19 -5.15
C LYS A 54 6.45 -0.31 -4.91
N VAL A 55 6.08 -0.73 -3.71
CA VAL A 55 5.99 -2.15 -3.30
C VAL A 55 4.69 -2.80 -3.78
N GLY A 56 3.65 -2.01 -4.04
CA GLY A 56 2.33 -2.46 -4.50
C GLY A 56 1.41 -2.96 -3.39
N ILE A 57 1.50 -2.38 -2.19
CA ILE A 57 0.66 -2.71 -1.03
C ILE A 57 -0.25 -1.54 -0.63
N ASN A 58 -1.31 -1.85 0.10
CA ASN A 58 -2.30 -0.87 0.54
C ASN A 58 -2.27 -0.68 2.06
N LEU A 59 -1.79 0.48 2.53
CA LEU A 59 -1.72 0.83 3.95
C LEU A 59 -3.09 1.17 4.55
N TYR A 60 -3.99 1.72 3.74
CA TYR A 60 -5.36 2.02 4.16
C TYR A 60 -6.22 0.78 4.01
N GLY A 61 -6.93 0.41 5.07
CA GLY A 61 -7.77 -0.79 5.23
C GLY A 61 -8.86 -1.07 4.18
N ASN A 62 -8.90 -0.35 3.08
CA ASN A 62 -10.00 -0.34 2.13
C ASN A 62 -9.46 -0.42 0.69
N PRO A 63 -9.95 -1.36 -0.13
CA PRO A 63 -9.53 -1.49 -1.53
C PRO A 63 -9.81 -0.20 -2.30
N PRO A 64 -9.00 0.14 -3.33
CA PRO A 64 -9.54 0.98 -4.38
C PRO A 64 -10.70 0.21 -5.05
N LYS A 65 -11.94 0.60 -4.78
CA LYS A 65 -13.07 0.30 -5.67
C LYS A 65 -13.31 1.52 -6.57
N PRO A 66 -13.74 1.36 -7.85
CA PRO A 66 -13.70 0.19 -8.74
C PRO A 66 -13.13 0.54 -10.14
N ARG A 67 -12.86 -0.45 -11.00
CA ARG A 67 -13.02 -0.27 -12.45
C ARG A 67 -14.16 -1.14 -12.98
N VAL A 68 -15.39 -0.73 -12.70
CA VAL A 68 -16.51 -1.06 -13.60
C VAL A 68 -16.44 -0.12 -14.79
N CYS A 69 -15.60 -0.43 -15.77
CA CYS A 69 -15.73 0.17 -17.10
C CYS A 69 -15.46 -0.90 -18.18
N ARG A 70 -16.50 -1.67 -18.51
CA ARG A 70 -16.86 -1.92 -19.92
C ARG A 70 -18.35 -2.24 -20.05
N ARG A 71 -19.07 -1.30 -20.66
CA ARG A 71 -20.33 -1.55 -21.38
C ARG A 71 -19.97 -2.29 -22.68
N ASN A 72 -20.60 -3.43 -22.91
CA ASN A 72 -20.99 -3.95 -24.23
C ASN A 72 -22.35 -4.61 -23.97
N ASP A 73 -23.46 -3.91 -24.20
CA ASP A 73 -24.21 -4.03 -25.46
C ASP A 73 -24.13 -5.44 -26.06
N HIS A 74 -25.08 -6.27 -25.66
CA HIS A 74 -25.77 -7.14 -26.60
C HIS A 74 -27.25 -6.92 -26.34
N GLY A 75 -27.88 -6.13 -27.22
CA GLY A 75 -29.31 -6.23 -27.42
C GLY A 75 -29.66 -7.69 -27.63
N SER A 76 -30.31 -8.29 -26.63
CA SER A 76 -30.93 -9.60 -26.83
C SER A 76 -32.23 -9.35 -27.58
N ASN A 77 -32.10 -9.40 -28.90
CA ASN A 77 -33.20 -9.50 -29.84
C ASN A 77 -33.97 -10.81 -29.60
N ARG A 78 -35.14 -10.74 -28.95
CA ARG A 78 -36.38 -11.47 -29.28
C ARG A 78 -37.49 -11.12 -28.30
#